data_AF-A0A946TPN7-F1
#
_entry.id   AF-A0A946TPN7-F1
#
_cell.length_a   1.000
_cell.length_b   1.000
_cell.length_c   1.000
_cell.angle_alpha   90.00
_cell.angle_beta   90.00
_cell.angle_gamma   90.00
#
_symmetry.space_group_name_H-M   'P 1'
#
loop_
_entity.id
_entity.type
_entity.pdbx_description
1 polymer ?
#
loop_
_entity_poly.entity_id
_entity_poly.type
_entity_poly.pdbx_seq_one_letter_code
_entity_poly.pdbx_strand_id
1 'polypeptide(L)'
;MVQRYRRGFSLAERTELWDRWQRGESLKAIGRAFGKPSSSIYFQISPHGGIRPPTRRRSILALTLSEREEISRGIVAEHSIRSMALSLGRSASTVSREVRRNG
;
A
#
# COMPACT_ATOMS: atom_id res chain seq x y z
N MET A 1 29.03 20.09 -0.23
CA MET A 1 28.73 18.69 -0.61
C MET A 1 27.28 18.40 -0.25
N VAL A 2 26.36 18.41 -1.22
CA VAL A 2 24.91 18.29 -0.92
C VAL A 2 24.54 16.81 -0.83
N GLN A 3 24.27 16.34 0.39
CA GLN A 3 23.76 15.00 0.66
C GLN A 3 22.39 14.84 -0.04
N ARG A 4 22.38 14.27 -1.26
CA ARG A 4 21.14 13.83 -1.91
C ARG A 4 20.57 12.69 -1.07
N TYR A 5 19.54 12.96 -0.27
CA TYR A 5 18.76 11.92 0.41
C TYR A 5 18.02 11.09 -0.65
N ARG A 6 18.71 10.12 -1.24
CA ARG A 6 18.16 9.23 -2.29
C ARG A 6 17.11 8.26 -1.76
N ARG A 7 17.07 8.05 -0.44
CA ARG A 7 16.13 7.13 0.21
C ARG A 7 14.92 7.88 0.78
N GLY A 8 13.73 7.54 0.28
CA GLY A 8 12.44 7.96 0.85
C GLY A 8 12.18 7.34 2.23
N PHE A 9 11.06 7.70 2.86
CA PHE A 9 10.66 7.10 4.13
C PHE A 9 10.05 5.70 3.91
N SER A 10 10.51 4.73 4.67
CA SER A 10 9.85 3.44 4.83
C SER A 10 8.49 3.60 5.51
N LEU A 11 7.65 2.55 5.48
CA LEU A 11 6.35 2.59 6.12
C LEU A 11 6.46 2.88 7.63
N ALA A 12 7.42 2.25 8.32
CA ALA A 12 7.67 2.47 9.74
C ALA A 12 8.11 3.91 10.03
N GLU A 13 9.02 4.45 9.22
CA GLU A 13 9.48 5.83 9.39
C GLU A 13 8.37 6.85 9.10
N ARG A 14 7.46 6.58 8.14
CA ARG A 14 6.28 7.43 7.92
C ARG A 14 5.32 7.39 9.10
N THR A 15 5.12 6.22 9.70
CA THR A 15 4.31 6.06 10.92
C THR A 15 4.89 6.88 12.06
N GLU A 16 6.18 6.73 12.34
CA GLU A 16 6.87 7.48 13.40
C GLU A 16 6.86 9.00 13.13
N LEU A 17 7.03 9.43 11.87
CA LEU A 17 6.93 10.84 11.49
C LEU A 17 5.57 11.42 11.86
N TRP A 18 4.49 10.69 11.55
CA TRP A 18 3.13 11.10 11.91
C TRP A 18 2.89 11.07 13.42
N ASP A 19 3.44 10.09 14.14
CA ASP A 19 3.32 10.02 15.60
C ASP A 19 4.00 11.23 16.26
N ARG A 20 5.20 11.61 15.82
CA ARG A 20 5.90 12.82 16.30
C ARG A 20 5.17 14.11 15.96
N TRP A 21 4.62 14.21 14.74
CA TRP A 21 3.81 15.36 14.33
C TRP A 21 2.55 15.49 15.21
N GLN A 22 1.86 14.38 15.49
CA GLN A 22 0.68 14.37 16.37
C GLN A 22 1.02 14.73 17.83
N ARG A 23 2.25 14.46 18.28
CA ARG A 23 2.77 14.94 19.58
C ARG A 23 3.13 16.43 19.60
N GLY A 24 3.01 17.13 18.47
CA GLY A 24 3.32 18.56 18.36
C GLY A 24 4.80 18.88 18.15
N GLU A 25 5.63 17.89 17.77
CA GLU A 25 7.04 18.16 17.46
C GLU A 25 7.19 19.06 16.22
N SER A 26 8.12 20.03 16.30
CA SER A 26 8.41 20.90 15.16
C SER A 26 9.01 20.15 13.97
N LEU A 27 8.79 20.64 12.74
CA LEU A 27 9.38 20.06 11.51
C LEU A 27 10.91 19.89 11.59
N LYS A 28 11.60 20.79 12.30
CA LYS A 28 13.05 20.71 12.51
C LYS A 28 13.42 19.58 13.48
N ALA A 29 12.67 19.40 14.56
CA ALA A 29 12.91 18.32 15.53
C ALA A 29 12.70 16.94 14.88
N ILE A 30 11.59 16.78 14.15
CA ILE A 30 11.27 15.56 13.40
C ILE A 30 12.36 15.30 12.35
N GLY A 31 12.77 16.35 11.61
CA GLY A 31 13.85 16.25 10.62
C GLY A 31 15.15 15.72 11.23
N ARG A 32 15.57 16.28 12.37
CA ARG A 32 16.77 15.81 13.10
C ARG A 32 16.66 14.34 13.51
N ALA A 33 15.50 13.89 13.95
CA ALA A 33 15.28 12.49 14.33
C ALA A 33 15.51 11.51 13.16
N PHE A 34 15.20 11.92 11.93
CA PHE A 34 15.43 11.13 10.72
C PHE A 34 16.74 11.48 9.99
N GLY A 35 17.55 12.39 10.54
CA GLY A 35 18.72 12.94 9.87
C GLY A 35 18.37 13.59 8.53
N LYS A 36 17.20 14.23 8.39
CA LYS A 36 16.69 14.84 7.16
C LYS A 36 16.36 16.32 7.37
N PRO A 37 16.40 17.16 6.31
CA PRO A 37 16.00 18.56 6.41
C PRO A 37 14.49 18.68 6.72
N SER A 38 14.11 19.76 7.40
CA SER A 38 12.70 20.04 7.74
C SER A 38 11.79 20.15 6.52
N SER A 39 12.33 20.53 5.35
CA SER A 39 11.62 20.53 4.07
C SER A 39 11.14 19.13 3.69
N SER A 40 11.92 18.08 3.98
CA SER A 40 11.50 16.71 3.71
C SER A 40 10.32 16.28 4.57
N ILE A 41 10.23 16.79 5.80
CA ILE A 41 9.08 16.53 6.70
C ILE A 41 7.86 17.31 6.21
N TYR A 42 8.05 18.58 5.83
CA TYR A 42 6.99 19.40 5.25
C TYR A 42 6.31 18.71 4.06
N PHE A 43 7.09 18.15 3.13
CA PHE A 43 6.53 17.42 1.97
C PHE A 43 5.78 16.13 2.33
N GLN A 44 5.99 15.55 3.50
CA GLN A 44 5.19 14.40 3.97
C GLN A 44 3.85 14.83 4.59
N ILE A 45 3.79 16.03 5.17
CA ILE A 45 2.65 16.50 5.99
C ILE A 45 1.71 17.40 5.18
N SER A 46 2.27 18.34 4.39
CA SER A 46 1.53 19.35 3.64
C SER A 46 0.46 18.79 2.70
N PRO A 47 0.69 17.70 1.94
CA PRO A 47 -0.32 17.12 1.05
C PRO A 47 -1.58 16.61 1.76
N HIS A 48 -1.50 16.37 3.06
CA HIS A 48 -2.61 15.90 3.88
C HIS A 48 -3.16 17.00 4.81
N GLY A 49 -2.76 18.25 4.61
CA GLY A 49 -3.23 19.38 5.42
C GLY A 49 -2.83 19.31 6.90
N GLY A 50 -1.79 18.55 7.25
CA GLY A 50 -1.42 18.33 8.66
C GLY A 50 -2.23 17.25 9.38
N ILE A 51 -3.18 16.61 8.72
CA ILE A 51 -4.01 15.54 9.28
C ILE A 51 -3.48 14.20 8.79
N ARG A 52 -3.27 13.25 9.71
CA ARG A 52 -2.75 11.92 9.36
C ARG A 52 -3.70 11.22 8.40
N PRO A 53 -3.23 10.76 7.22
CA PRO A 53 -4.06 10.01 6.31
C PRO A 53 -4.44 8.65 6.93
N PRO A 54 -5.62 8.11 6.61
CA PRO A 54 -6.00 6.79 7.06
C PRO A 54 -5.02 5.74 6.54
N THR A 55 -4.75 4.72 7.37
CA THR A 55 -3.92 3.60 6.96
C THR A 55 -4.50 2.97 5.70
N ARG A 56 -3.69 2.84 4.65
CA ARG A 56 -4.09 2.19 3.41
C ARG A 56 -4.51 0.74 3.70
N ARG A 57 -5.75 0.40 3.34
CA ARG A 57 -6.27 -0.98 3.39
C ARG A 57 -6.53 -1.45 1.97
N ARG A 58 -6.27 -2.73 1.69
CA ARG A 58 -6.72 -3.33 0.43
C ARG A 58 -8.25 -3.40 0.46
N SER A 59 -8.87 -3.24 -0.72
CA SER A 59 -10.31 -3.44 -0.87
C SER A 59 -10.67 -4.88 -0.50
N ILE A 60 -11.83 -5.08 0.12
CA ILE A 60 -12.38 -6.41 0.42
C ILE A 60 -12.64 -7.24 -0.85
N LEU A 61 -12.75 -6.56 -1.99
CA LEU A 61 -12.95 -7.17 -3.30
C LEU A 61 -11.62 -7.58 -3.96
N ALA A 62 -10.47 -7.21 -3.38
CA ALA A 62 -9.18 -7.60 -3.90
C ALA A 62 -8.91 -9.08 -3.58
N LEU A 63 -8.53 -9.83 -4.62
CA LEU A 63 -8.09 -11.21 -4.46
C LEU A 63 -6.79 -11.28 -3.65
N THR A 64 -6.78 -12.16 -2.66
CA THR A 64 -5.60 -12.57 -1.89
C THR A 64 -4.64 -13.36 -2.78
N LEU A 65 -3.43 -13.58 -2.28
CA LEU A 65 -2.43 -14.39 -2.99
C LEU A 65 -2.92 -15.82 -3.21
N SER A 66 -3.49 -16.45 -2.18
CA SER A 66 -4.04 -17.81 -2.25
C SER A 66 -5.16 -17.93 -3.29
N GLU A 67 -6.10 -16.96 -3.31
CA GLU A 67 -7.17 -16.97 -4.32
C GLU A 67 -6.63 -16.81 -5.74
N ARG A 68 -5.58 -15.99 -5.92
CA ARG A 68 -4.91 -15.86 -7.23
C ARG A 68 -4.22 -17.15 -7.65
N GLU A 69 -3.54 -17.82 -6.72
CA GLU A 69 -2.90 -19.11 -6.98
C GLU A 69 -3.91 -20.19 -7.38
N GLU A 70 -5.07 -20.21 -6.74
CA GLU A 70 -6.14 -21.16 -7.07
C GLU A 70 -6.75 -20.86 -8.45
N ILE A 71 -6.89 -19.58 -8.84
CA ILE A 71 -7.23 -19.21 -10.22
C ILE A 71 -6.16 -19.71 -11.19
N SER A 72 -4.87 -19.48 -10.91
CA SER A 72 -3.79 -19.94 -11.79
C SER A 72 -3.78 -21.46 -11.96
N ARG A 73 -3.96 -22.22 -10.88
CA ARG A 73 -4.07 -23.69 -10.94
C ARG A 73 -5.31 -24.14 -11.70
N GLY A 74 -6.44 -23.47 -11.50
CA GLY A 74 -7.68 -23.76 -12.21
C GLY A 74 -7.54 -23.53 -13.72
N ILE A 75 -6.80 -22.52 -14.16
CA ILE A 75 -6.48 -22.32 -15.59
C ILE A 75 -5.68 -23.50 -16.14
N VAL A 76 -4.62 -23.93 -15.44
CA VAL A 76 -3.78 -25.06 -15.86
C VAL A 76 -4.57 -26.38 -15.90
N ALA A 77 -5.54 -26.54 -15.00
CA ALA A 77 -6.45 -27.68 -14.99
C ALA A 77 -7.64 -27.55 -15.96
N GLU A 78 -7.67 -26.52 -16.81
CA GLU A 78 -8.75 -26.22 -17.76
C GLU A 78 -10.14 -26.03 -17.12
N HIS A 79 -10.19 -25.60 -15.86
CA HIS A 79 -11.43 -25.28 -15.18
C HIS A 79 -12.08 -24.01 -15.77
N SER A 80 -13.40 -24.02 -15.90
CA SER A 80 -14.14 -22.82 -16.32
C SER A 80 -14.06 -21.70 -15.28
N ILE A 81 -14.15 -20.45 -15.74
CA ILE A 81 -14.20 -19.25 -14.88
C ILE A 81 -15.28 -19.36 -13.80
N ARG A 82 -16.44 -19.92 -14.15
CA ARG A 82 -17.55 -20.08 -13.20
C ARG A 82 -17.22 -21.11 -12.13
N SER A 83 -16.58 -22.23 -12.49
CA SER A 83 -16.15 -23.27 -11.53
C SER A 83 -15.14 -22.71 -10.53
N MET A 84 -14.10 -22.01 -11.01
CA MET A 84 -13.11 -21.36 -10.15
C MET A 84 -13.74 -20.33 -9.21
N ALA A 85 -14.69 -19.53 -9.71
CA ALA A 85 -15.36 -18.53 -8.90
C ALA A 85 -16.22 -19.15 -7.78
N LEU A 86 -16.89 -20.27 -8.06
CA LEU A 86 -17.67 -21.02 -7.07
C LEU A 86 -16.76 -21.60 -5.99
N SER A 87 -15.63 -22.22 -6.35
CA SER A 87 -14.64 -22.74 -5.37
C SER A 87 -14.17 -21.64 -4.41
N LEU A 88 -13.92 -20.45 -4.95
CA LEU A 88 -13.41 -19.30 -4.20
C LEU A 88 -14.48 -18.51 -3.44
N GLY A 89 -15.77 -18.83 -3.61
CA GLY A 89 -16.87 -18.00 -3.08
C GLY A 89 -16.87 -16.58 -3.63
N ARG A 90 -16.38 -16.38 -4.87
CA ARG A 90 -16.29 -15.08 -5.54
C ARG A 90 -17.24 -15.00 -6.73
N SER A 91 -17.49 -13.78 -7.21
CA SER A 91 -18.24 -13.60 -8.45
C SER A 91 -17.40 -14.02 -9.67
N ALA A 92 -18.04 -14.62 -10.67
CA ALA A 92 -17.38 -14.98 -11.93
C ALA A 92 -16.73 -13.78 -12.63
N SER A 93 -17.31 -12.57 -12.51
CA SER A 93 -16.73 -11.34 -13.03
C SER A 93 -15.44 -10.92 -12.32
N THR A 94 -15.22 -11.36 -11.07
CA THR A 94 -13.95 -11.13 -10.35
C THR A 94 -12.85 -12.00 -10.91
N VAL A 95 -13.10 -13.30 -11.07
CA VAL A 95 -12.14 -14.23 -11.68
C VAL A 95 -11.86 -13.83 -13.14
N SER A 96 -12.89 -13.54 -13.94
CA SER A 96 -12.70 -13.09 -15.33
C SER A 96 -11.83 -11.83 -15.46
N ARG A 97 -12.03 -10.85 -14.57
CA ARG A 97 -11.19 -9.62 -14.53
C ARG A 97 -9.75 -9.93 -14.14
N GLU A 98 -9.53 -10.88 -13.24
CA GLU A 98 -8.19 -11.29 -12.85
C GLU A 98 -7.47 -12.02 -13.99
N VAL A 99 -8.14 -12.96 -14.65
CA VAL A 99 -7.61 -13.66 -15.82
C VAL A 99 -7.27 -12.66 -16.93
N ARG A 100 -8.17 -11.73 -17.26
CA ARG A 100 -7.92 -10.70 -18.30
C ARG A 100 -6.73 -9.79 -17.97
N ARG A 101 -6.47 -9.53 -16.69
CA ARG A 101 -5.40 -8.61 -16.26
C ARG A 101 -4.02 -9.26 -16.29
N ASN A 102 -3.93 -10.58 -16.06
CA ASN A 102 -2.66 -11.29 -15.86
C ASN A 102 -2.43 -12.46 -16.83
N GLY A 103 -3.40 -12.75 -17.70
CA GLY A 103 -3.28 -13.72 -18.79
C GLY A 103 -2.71 -13.10 -20.06
#